data_AF-A0A1V4ZWP8-F1
#
_entry.id   AF-A0A1V4ZWP8-F1
#
_cell.length_a   1.000
_cell.length_b   1.000
_cell.length_c   1.000
_cell.angle_alpha   90.00
_cell.angle_beta   90.00
_cell.angle_gamma   90.00
#
_symmetry.space_group_name_H-M   'P 1'
#
loop_
_entity.id
_entity.type
_entity.pdbx_description
1 polymer ?
#
loop_
_entity_poly.entity_id
_entity_poly.type
_entity_poly.pdbx_seq_one_letter_code
_entity_poly.pdbx_strand_id
1 'polypeptide(L)'
;MFFQGWCDMEFSDMNFMAWEIAVLAMMRKGRDVAAYSSTQIRKFLSLSQMSNTEITRAIDESIRLYTPQPTKAATRNDPNPDPRYLEKQKKKNAVIGEKIKDALTRMDTESRMKFVQYLLWDTKIIEQGFRIYREPIPFFKKLFDVEKIENSNELIKKLESLASYDTREGRGSGQEFKTGYDRRRSRS
;
A
#
# COMPACT_ATOMS: atom_id res chain seq x y z
N MET A 1 37.89 19.60 12.97
CA MET A 1 38.00 18.14 12.82
C MET A 1 36.60 17.66 12.42
N PHE A 2 36.48 17.04 11.25
CA PHE A 2 35.22 16.87 10.53
C PHE A 2 34.26 15.90 11.24
N PHE A 3 32.97 16.26 11.27
CA PHE A 3 31.87 15.38 11.66
C PHE A 3 31.72 14.28 10.61
N GLN A 4 32.25 13.10 10.89
CA GLN A 4 32.09 11.91 10.08
C GLN A 4 31.32 10.90 10.93
N GLY A 5 30.02 10.77 10.67
CA GLY A 5 29.18 9.84 11.44
C GLY A 5 27.67 9.90 11.20
N TRP A 6 27.18 10.69 10.26
CA TRP A 6 25.74 10.77 9.97
C TRP A 6 25.56 10.90 8.45
N CYS A 7 25.20 9.81 7.77
CA CYS A 7 24.23 9.79 6.64
C CYS A 7 24.31 8.60 5.67
N ASP A 8 25.20 7.63 5.82
CA ASP A 8 25.23 6.56 4.81
C ASP A 8 24.38 5.38 5.23
N MET A 9 23.05 5.52 5.12
CA MET A 9 22.21 4.33 5.00
C MET A 9 22.63 3.61 3.71
N GLU A 10 23.05 2.36 3.84
CA GLU A 10 23.44 1.60 2.66
C GLU A 10 22.26 1.48 1.69
N PHE A 11 22.58 1.48 0.40
CA PHE A 11 21.58 1.37 -0.67
C PHE A 11 20.65 0.15 -0.47
N SER A 12 21.23 -0.96 -0.02
CA SER A 12 20.53 -2.21 0.33
C SER A 12 19.46 -1.97 1.40
N ASP A 13 19.81 -1.27 2.47
CA ASP A 13 18.90 -0.94 3.58
C ASP A 13 17.76 -0.04 3.12
N MET A 14 18.08 0.99 2.32
CA MET A 14 17.09 1.90 1.74
C MET A 14 16.10 1.14 0.85
N ASN A 15 16.61 0.26 -0.02
CA ASN A 15 15.79 -0.53 -0.93
C ASN A 15 14.90 -1.52 -0.16
N PHE A 16 15.45 -2.23 0.83
CA PHE A 16 14.66 -3.13 1.68
C PHE A 16 13.56 -2.37 2.44
N MET A 17 13.88 -1.20 3.00
CA MET A 17 12.92 -0.38 3.74
C MET A 17 11.79 0.13 2.83
N ALA A 18 12.11 0.53 1.60
CA ALA A 18 11.13 0.93 0.61
C ALA A 18 10.16 -0.22 0.28
N TRP A 19 10.70 -1.42 0.02
CA TRP A 19 9.92 -2.63 -0.20
C TRP A 19 9.04 -2.99 1.01
N GLU A 20 9.59 -2.93 2.22
CA GLU A 20 8.85 -3.25 3.44
C GLU A 20 7.63 -2.33 3.60
N ILE A 21 7.83 -1.02 3.43
CA ILE A 21 6.77 -0.02 3.54
C ILE A 21 5.76 -0.19 2.39
N ALA A 22 6.22 -0.44 1.16
CA ALA A 22 5.35 -0.67 0.00
C ALA A 22 4.43 -1.88 0.21
N VAL A 23 4.99 -3.02 0.64
CA VAL A 23 4.23 -4.24 0.96
C VAL A 23 3.26 -4.00 2.10
N LEU A 24 3.68 -3.30 3.16
CA LEU A 24 2.80 -2.89 4.25
C LEU A 24 1.65 -2.02 3.75
N ALA A 25 1.89 -1.11 2.81
CA ALA A 25 0.86 -0.24 2.26
C ALA A 25 -0.20 -0.96 1.43
N MET A 26 0.09 -2.16 0.92
CA MET A 26 -0.84 -2.90 0.08
C MET A 26 -2.03 -3.47 0.84
N MET A 27 -3.21 -3.36 0.26
CA MET A 27 -4.43 -3.96 0.75
C MET A 27 -5.27 -4.50 -0.40
N ARG A 28 -6.13 -5.47 -0.10
CA ARG A 28 -7.12 -5.94 -1.05
C ARG A 28 -8.28 -4.94 -1.12
N LYS A 29 -8.66 -4.52 -2.32
CA LYS A 29 -9.81 -3.68 -2.63
C LYS A 29 -10.72 -4.45 -3.59
N GLY A 30 -11.56 -5.32 -3.04
CA GLY A 30 -12.38 -6.24 -3.82
C GLY A 30 -11.51 -7.29 -4.52
N ARG A 31 -11.49 -7.29 -5.86
CA ARG A 31 -10.68 -8.22 -6.65
C ARG A 31 -9.25 -7.74 -6.88
N ASP A 32 -8.98 -6.46 -6.64
CA ASP A 32 -7.67 -5.86 -6.90
C ASP A 32 -6.83 -5.77 -5.62
N VAL A 33 -5.51 -5.73 -5.78
CA VAL A 33 -4.59 -5.25 -4.76
C VAL A 33 -4.20 -3.82 -5.09
N ALA A 34 -4.28 -2.94 -4.09
CA ALA A 34 -3.96 -1.53 -4.24
C ALA A 34 -3.37 -0.97 -2.95
N ALA A 35 -2.61 0.13 -3.06
CA ALA A 35 -2.20 0.87 -1.88
C ALA A 35 -3.42 1.33 -1.06
N TYR A 36 -3.29 1.35 0.27
CA TYR A 36 -4.33 1.83 1.16
C TYR A 36 -4.72 3.28 0.83
N SER A 37 -3.73 4.11 0.53
CA SER A 37 -3.91 5.48 0.03
C SER A 37 -2.75 5.91 -0.88
N SER A 38 -2.94 5.80 -2.20
CA SER A 38 -1.96 6.29 -3.18
C SER A 38 -1.73 7.81 -3.08
N THR A 39 -2.73 8.57 -2.62
CA THR A 39 -2.61 10.02 -2.38
C THR A 39 -1.66 10.32 -1.22
N GLN A 40 -1.74 9.54 -0.13
CA GLN A 40 -0.84 9.73 1.00
C GLN A 40 0.60 9.39 0.64
N ILE A 41 0.82 8.28 -0.07
CA ILE A 41 2.16 7.89 -0.55
C ILE A 41 2.77 8.99 -1.44
N ARG A 42 1.99 9.61 -2.34
CA ARG A 42 2.45 10.72 -3.18
C ARG A 42 2.73 12.00 -2.40
N LYS A 43 1.95 12.32 -1.36
CA LYS A 43 2.22 13.49 -0.51
C LYS A 43 3.61 13.40 0.13
N PHE A 44 4.09 12.21 0.46
CA PHE A 44 5.42 12.04 1.03
C PHE A 44 6.56 12.44 0.07
N LEU A 45 6.35 12.39 -1.25
CA LEU A 45 7.31 12.91 -2.23
C LEU A 45 7.56 14.41 -2.04
N SER A 46 6.49 15.19 -1.83
CA SER A 46 6.63 16.63 -1.56
C SER A 46 7.33 16.94 -0.24
N LEU A 47 7.37 15.99 0.71
CA LEU A 47 8.05 16.18 2.00
C LEU A 47 9.55 15.89 1.93
N SER A 48 10.01 15.12 0.94
CA SER A 48 11.42 14.68 0.84
C SER A 48 12.44 15.84 0.78
N GLN A 49 12.01 17.01 0.30
CA GLN A 49 12.85 18.21 0.16
C GLN A 49 12.79 19.15 1.38
N MET A 50 11.93 18.86 2.36
CA MET A 50 11.72 19.72 3.52
C MET A 50 12.72 19.42 4.63
N SER A 51 12.81 20.32 5.62
CA SER A 51 13.58 20.09 6.84
C SER A 51 12.97 18.96 7.69
N ASN A 52 13.76 18.35 8.58
CA ASN A 52 13.27 17.28 9.47
C ASN A 52 12.07 17.68 10.31
N THR A 53 12.06 18.91 10.81
CA THR A 53 10.96 19.47 11.61
C THR A 53 9.68 19.57 10.79
N GLU A 54 9.79 20.01 9.53
CA GLU A 54 8.65 20.11 8.61
C GLU A 54 8.13 18.75 8.19
N ILE A 55 9.01 17.79 7.89
CA ILE A 55 8.68 16.39 7.59
C ILE A 55 7.87 15.79 8.74
N THR A 56 8.40 15.90 9.97
CA THR A 56 7.76 15.36 11.18
C THR A 56 6.36 15.93 11.35
N ARG A 57 6.24 17.27 11.34
CA ARG A 57 4.96 17.96 11.48
C ARG A 57 3.94 17.54 10.41
N ALA A 58 4.36 17.51 9.15
CA ALA A 58 3.48 17.20 8.03
C ALA A 58 2.98 15.74 8.06
N ILE A 59 3.84 14.79 8.45
CA ILE A 59 3.45 13.39 8.60
C ILE A 59 2.50 13.22 9.80
N ASP A 60 2.82 13.80 10.95
CA ASP A 60 1.97 13.72 12.16
C ASP A 60 0.58 14.30 11.89
N GLU A 61 0.51 15.44 11.19
CA GLU A 61 -0.76 16.02 10.76
C GLU A 61 -1.50 15.10 9.80
N SER A 62 -0.80 14.52 8.83
CA SER A 62 -1.39 13.57 7.89
C SER A 62 -1.94 12.31 8.56
N ILE A 63 -1.26 11.81 9.60
CA ILE A 63 -1.73 10.69 10.43
C ILE A 63 -3.00 11.09 11.17
N ARG A 64 -2.99 12.25 11.84
CA ARG A 64 -4.09 12.76 12.65
C ARG A 64 -5.36 13.04 11.84
N LEU A 65 -5.21 13.62 10.64
CA LEU A 65 -6.32 14.04 9.78
C LEU A 65 -6.78 12.94 8.81
N TYR A 66 -6.24 11.73 8.89
CA TYR A 66 -6.60 10.67 7.97
C TYR A 66 -8.03 10.16 8.17
N THR A 67 -8.85 10.34 7.15
CA THR A 67 -10.20 9.78 7.06
C THR A 67 -10.21 8.63 6.04
N PRO A 68 -10.31 7.37 6.49
CA PRO A 68 -10.38 6.23 5.58
C PRO A 68 -11.65 6.26 4.75
N GLN A 69 -11.53 5.86 3.48
CA GLN A 69 -12.68 5.71 2.58
C GLN A 69 -13.45 4.43 2.94
N PRO A 70 -14.80 4.48 3.00
CA PRO A 70 -15.62 3.30 3.22
C PRO A 70 -15.48 2.31 2.05
N THR A 71 -15.69 1.02 2.31
CA THR A 71 -15.61 -0.02 1.26
C THR A 71 -16.72 0.14 0.21
N LYS A 72 -16.43 -0.17 -1.07
CA LYS A 72 -17.41 -0.13 -2.17
C LYS A 72 -18.66 -1.01 -1.97
N ALA A 73 -18.68 -1.95 -1.02
CA ALA A 73 -19.88 -2.73 -0.69
C ALA A 73 -20.92 -1.93 0.13
N ALA A 74 -20.51 -0.80 0.73
CA ALA A 74 -21.38 0.06 1.54
C ALA A 74 -22.28 0.98 0.68
N THR A 75 -22.22 0.93 -0.65
CA THR A 75 -22.93 1.87 -1.52
C THR A 75 -24.32 1.42 -2.00
N ARG A 76 -25.06 0.62 -1.22
CA ARG A 76 -26.52 0.55 -1.48
C ARG A 76 -27.44 0.21 -0.32
N ASN A 77 -27.04 -0.63 0.64
CA ASN A 77 -27.95 -1.10 1.70
C ASN A 77 -27.35 -1.13 3.13
N ASP A 78 -26.12 -0.64 3.34
CA ASP A 78 -25.53 -0.51 4.68
C ASP A 78 -24.87 0.87 4.83
N PRO A 79 -25.54 1.83 5.50
CA PRO A 79 -25.06 3.21 5.61
C PRO A 79 -23.87 3.36 6.56
N ASN A 80 -23.53 2.34 7.35
CA ASN A 80 -22.46 2.41 8.34
C ASN A 80 -21.27 1.55 7.92
N PRO A 81 -20.17 2.15 7.43
CA PRO A 81 -18.93 1.39 7.24
C PRO A 81 -18.50 0.73 8.54
N ASP A 82 -18.13 -0.56 8.47
CA ASP A 82 -17.67 -1.35 9.62
C ASP A 82 -16.62 -0.56 10.43
N PRO A 83 -16.93 -0.16 11.68
CA PRO A 83 -16.01 0.60 12.52
C PRO A 83 -14.65 -0.08 12.70
N ARG A 84 -14.63 -1.43 12.74
CA ARG A 84 -13.38 -2.21 12.86
C ARG A 84 -12.51 -2.09 11.61
N TYR A 85 -13.13 -2.06 10.43
CA TYR A 85 -12.41 -1.81 9.18
C TYR A 85 -11.81 -0.40 9.17
N LEU A 86 -12.59 0.62 9.54
CA LEU A 86 -12.09 2.00 9.55
C LEU A 86 -10.96 2.19 10.56
N GLU A 87 -11.08 1.61 11.76
CA GLU A 87 -10.04 1.61 12.77
C GLU A 87 -8.77 0.90 12.26
N LYS A 88 -8.91 -0.26 11.62
CA LYS A 88 -7.79 -0.98 11.00
C LYS A 88 -7.08 -0.11 9.95
N GLN A 89 -7.81 0.63 9.13
CA GLN A 89 -7.22 1.55 8.15
C GLN A 89 -6.50 2.73 8.82
N LYS A 90 -7.07 3.31 9.87
CA LYS A 90 -6.40 4.38 10.65
C LYS A 90 -5.10 3.88 11.28
N LYS A 91 -5.14 2.72 11.95
CA LYS A 91 -3.96 2.09 12.53
C LYS A 91 -2.89 1.80 11.47
N LYS A 92 -3.31 1.31 10.31
CA LYS A 92 -2.42 1.05 9.18
C LYS A 92 -1.75 2.33 8.66
N ASN A 93 -2.53 3.40 8.48
CA ASN A 93 -2.01 4.71 8.09
C ASN A 93 -0.99 5.25 9.10
N ALA A 94 -1.27 5.12 10.40
CA ALA A 94 -0.34 5.53 11.45
C ALA A 94 0.97 4.75 11.38
N VAL A 95 0.92 3.41 11.30
CA VAL A 95 2.12 2.57 11.21
C VAL A 95 2.98 2.91 9.99
N ILE A 96 2.35 3.12 8.83
CA ILE A 96 3.06 3.47 7.60
C ILE A 96 3.65 4.88 7.70
N GLY A 97 2.87 5.84 8.21
CA GLY A 97 3.34 7.21 8.42
C GLY A 97 4.54 7.27 9.35
N GLU A 98 4.50 6.55 10.48
CA GLU A 98 5.62 6.47 11.42
C GLU A 98 6.87 5.84 10.79
N LYS A 99 6.74 4.74 10.04
CA LYS A 99 7.88 4.13 9.32
C LYS A 99 8.49 5.09 8.29
N ILE A 100 7.65 5.83 7.56
CA ILE A 100 8.13 6.80 6.57
C ILE A 100 8.81 8.00 7.27
N LYS A 101 8.24 8.50 8.37
CA LYS A 101 8.84 9.56 9.17
C LYS A 101 10.22 9.16 9.67
N ASP A 102 10.32 7.96 10.21
CA ASP A 102 11.57 7.40 10.72
C ASP A 102 12.61 7.26 9.59
N ALA A 103 12.20 6.75 8.42
CA ALA A 103 13.07 6.66 7.24
C ALA A 103 13.58 8.04 6.80
N LEU A 104 12.68 9.00 6.61
CA LEU A 104 13.03 10.31 6.05
C LEU A 104 13.88 11.14 7.01
N THR A 105 13.64 11.08 8.31
CA THR A 105 14.38 11.91 9.29
C THR A 105 15.81 11.43 9.53
N ARG A 106 16.13 10.17 9.21
CA ARG A 106 17.46 9.56 9.31
C ARG A 106 18.36 9.77 8.09
N MET A 107 17.77 10.14 6.95
CA MET A 107 18.47 10.31 5.67
C MET A 107 18.79 11.78 5.42
N ASP A 108 19.83 12.07 4.63
CA ASP A 108 20.00 13.37 3.99
C ASP A 108 18.96 13.60 2.88
N THR A 109 18.89 14.83 2.35
CA THR A 109 17.92 15.22 1.31
C THR A 109 18.04 14.39 0.03
N GLU A 110 19.24 14.06 -0.44
CA GLU A 110 19.44 13.27 -1.66
C GLU A 110 18.93 11.84 -1.46
N SER A 111 19.30 11.23 -0.33
CA SER A 111 18.89 9.91 0.08
C SER A 111 17.37 9.82 0.28
N ARG A 112 16.73 10.85 0.86
CA ARG A 112 15.25 10.94 0.94
C ARG A 112 14.60 10.90 -0.42
N MET A 113 15.13 11.65 -1.39
CA MET A 113 14.57 11.69 -2.74
C MET A 113 14.64 10.31 -3.42
N LYS A 114 15.79 9.63 -3.29
CA LYS A 114 15.96 8.25 -3.80
C LYS A 114 15.00 7.27 -3.11
N PHE A 115 14.93 7.32 -1.78
CA PHE A 115 14.03 6.48 -0.99
C PHE A 115 12.57 6.63 -1.41
N VAL A 116 12.07 7.86 -1.59
CA VAL A 116 10.67 8.06 -2.00
C VAL A 116 10.43 7.59 -3.44
N GLN A 117 11.43 7.71 -4.33
CA GLN A 117 11.33 7.15 -5.68
C GLN A 117 11.19 5.62 -5.63
N TYR A 118 12.02 4.92 -4.83
CA TYR A 118 11.88 3.48 -4.61
C TYR A 118 10.52 3.13 -4.06
N LEU A 119 10.10 3.78 -2.97
CA LEU A 119 8.80 3.51 -2.35
C LEU A 119 7.64 3.65 -3.35
N LEU A 120 7.67 4.66 -4.23
CA LEU A 120 6.66 4.85 -5.28
C LEU A 120 6.72 3.77 -6.36
N TRP A 121 7.91 3.40 -6.81
CA TRP A 121 8.10 2.34 -7.80
C TRP A 121 7.68 0.99 -7.24
N ASP A 122 8.13 0.62 -6.06
CA ASP A 122 7.81 -0.66 -5.40
C ASP A 122 6.31 -0.80 -5.18
N THR A 123 5.68 0.27 -4.68
CA THR A 123 4.21 0.35 -4.55
C THR A 123 3.56 0.04 -5.89
N LYS A 124 4.07 0.60 -6.99
CA LYS A 124 3.46 0.43 -8.31
C LYS A 124 3.75 -0.93 -8.93
N ILE A 125 4.95 -1.47 -8.71
CA ILE A 125 5.32 -2.83 -9.11
C ILE A 125 4.41 -3.83 -8.43
N ILE A 126 4.10 -3.66 -7.13
CA ILE A 126 3.20 -4.58 -6.44
C ILE A 126 1.80 -4.52 -7.04
N GLU A 127 1.23 -3.32 -7.22
CA GLU A 127 -0.10 -3.15 -7.82
C GLU A 127 -0.20 -3.80 -9.20
N GLN A 128 0.81 -3.62 -10.06
CA GLN A 128 0.83 -4.20 -11.40
C GLN A 128 1.11 -5.70 -11.36
N GLY A 129 1.96 -6.16 -10.43
CA GLY A 129 2.28 -7.57 -10.24
C GLY A 129 1.03 -8.40 -9.99
N PHE A 130 0.15 -7.94 -9.09
CA PHE A 130 -1.14 -8.58 -8.84
C PHE A 130 -2.16 -8.46 -9.97
N ARG A 131 -2.04 -7.44 -10.83
CA ARG A 131 -2.98 -7.20 -11.93
C ARG A 131 -2.64 -8.01 -13.18
N ILE A 132 -1.36 -8.09 -13.52
CA ILE A 132 -0.87 -8.62 -14.80
C ILE A 132 -0.57 -10.11 -14.68
N TYR A 133 0.05 -10.54 -13.58
CA TYR A 133 0.52 -11.91 -13.46
C TYR A 133 -0.57 -12.81 -12.87
N ARG A 134 -0.84 -13.93 -13.57
CA ARG A 134 -1.73 -14.99 -13.08
C ARG A 134 -1.26 -15.57 -11.75
N GLU A 135 0.05 -15.69 -11.59
CA GLU A 135 0.72 -16.16 -10.38
C GLU A 135 1.67 -15.06 -9.86
N PRO A 136 1.16 -14.12 -9.04
CA PRO A 136 1.95 -12.97 -8.60
C PRO A 136 3.10 -13.36 -7.66
N ILE A 137 2.94 -14.41 -6.85
CA ILE A 137 3.94 -14.79 -5.84
C ILE A 137 5.24 -15.32 -6.47
N PRO A 138 5.22 -16.25 -7.45
CA PRO A 138 6.43 -16.61 -8.19
C PRO A 138 7.13 -15.41 -8.85
N PHE A 139 6.37 -14.44 -9.37
CA PHE A 139 6.93 -13.21 -9.92
C PHE A 139 7.70 -12.41 -8.86
N PHE A 140 7.10 -12.13 -7.71
CA PHE A 140 7.78 -11.37 -6.65
C PHE A 140 9.00 -12.11 -6.06
N LYS A 141 8.94 -13.44 -5.94
CA LYS A 141 10.12 -14.24 -5.52
C LYS A 141 11.30 -14.02 -6.46
N LYS A 142 11.05 -14.08 -7.77
CA LYS A 142 12.09 -13.83 -8.78
C LYS A 142 12.58 -12.38 -8.76
N LEU A 143 11.67 -11.42 -8.59
CA LEU A 143 12.03 -10.01 -8.52
C LEU A 143 12.96 -9.73 -7.34
N PHE A 144 12.62 -10.21 -6.14
CA PHE A 144 13.43 -10.00 -4.94
C PHE A 144 14.79 -10.69 -5.00
N ASP A 145 14.88 -11.83 -5.67
CA ASP A 145 16.16 -12.50 -5.94
C ASP A 145 17.06 -11.65 -6.86
N VAL A 146 16.49 -11.10 -7.94
CA VAL A 146 17.21 -10.21 -8.87
C VAL A 146 17.65 -8.91 -8.20
N GLU A 147 16.80 -8.32 -7.37
CA GLU A 147 17.12 -7.10 -6.63
C GLU A 147 17.99 -7.35 -5.39
N LYS A 148 18.32 -8.62 -5.09
CA LYS A 148 19.11 -9.03 -3.92
C LYS A 148 18.53 -8.51 -2.59
N ILE A 149 17.20 -8.57 -2.46
CA ILE A 149 16.51 -8.17 -1.25
C ILE A 149 16.76 -9.22 -0.15
N GLU A 150 17.62 -8.87 0.79
CA GLU A 150 17.84 -9.68 1.98
C GLU A 150 16.54 -9.81 2.79
N ASN A 151 16.31 -10.97 3.43
CA ASN A 151 15.11 -11.23 4.24
C ASN A 151 13.77 -11.10 3.49
N SER A 152 13.76 -11.26 2.17
CA SER A 152 12.55 -11.17 1.33
C SER A 152 11.42 -12.16 1.70
N ASN A 153 11.72 -13.21 2.47
CA ASN A 153 10.72 -14.18 2.96
C ASN A 153 9.55 -13.53 3.72
N GLU A 154 9.80 -12.50 4.53
CA GLU A 154 8.73 -11.82 5.26
C GLU A 154 7.83 -11.00 4.35
N LEU A 155 8.43 -10.36 3.34
CA LEU A 155 7.71 -9.61 2.31
C LEU A 155 6.83 -10.55 1.50
N ILE A 156 7.38 -11.69 1.08
CA ILE A 156 6.65 -12.74 0.36
C ILE A 156 5.47 -13.26 1.17
N LYS A 157 5.64 -13.59 2.46
CA LYS A 157 4.53 -14.05 3.32
C LYS A 157 3.38 -13.03 3.38
N LYS A 158 3.70 -11.74 3.47
CA LYS A 158 2.69 -10.67 3.44
C LYS A 158 1.98 -10.63 2.08
N LEU A 159 2.71 -10.73 0.98
CA LEU A 159 2.14 -10.78 -0.38
C LEU A 159 1.28 -12.03 -0.59
N GLU A 160 1.71 -13.19 -0.08
CA GLU A 160 0.94 -14.44 -0.10
C GLU A 160 -0.40 -14.29 0.61
N SER A 161 -0.44 -13.60 1.76
CA SER A 161 -1.69 -13.30 2.47
C SER A 161 -2.66 -12.42 1.68
N LEU A 162 -2.14 -11.57 0.80
CA LEU A 162 -2.94 -10.75 -0.11
C LEU A 162 -3.45 -11.58 -1.30
N ALA A 163 -2.68 -12.56 -1.77
CA ALA A 163 -3.07 -13.47 -2.86
C ALA A 163 -4.12 -14.50 -2.42
N SER A 164 -3.92 -15.11 -1.24
CA SER A 164 -4.69 -16.25 -0.73
C SER A 164 -6.08 -15.92 -0.18
N TYR A 165 -6.48 -14.64 -0.19
CA TYR A 165 -7.84 -14.23 0.16
C TYR A 165 -8.83 -14.73 -0.92
N ASP A 166 -9.23 -15.99 -0.77
CA ASP A 166 -10.12 -16.72 -1.66
C ASP A 166 -11.58 -16.64 -1.18
N THR A 167 -12.42 -16.04 -2.04
CA THR A 167 -13.87 -16.22 -2.32
C THR A 167 -14.91 -16.72 -1.28
N ARG A 168 -14.57 -17.01 -0.02
CA ARG A 168 -15.52 -17.59 0.97
C ARG A 168 -16.48 -16.59 1.61
N GLU A 169 -16.18 -15.29 1.59
CA GLU A 169 -17.15 -14.26 2.03
C GLU A 169 -18.12 -13.84 0.91
N GLY A 170 -18.04 -14.45 -0.28
CA GLY A 170 -18.87 -14.13 -1.45
C GLY A 170 -19.94 -15.17 -1.81
N ARG A 171 -20.09 -16.27 -1.07
CA ARG A 171 -21.14 -17.28 -1.32
C ARG A 171 -22.34 -17.08 -0.38
N GLY A 172 -22.92 -15.88 -0.40
CA GLY A 172 -24.27 -15.61 0.09
C GLY A 172 -25.24 -15.61 -1.08
N SER A 173 -26.04 -16.67 -1.20
CA SER A 173 -27.19 -16.89 -2.10
C SER A 173 -26.96 -16.65 -3.60
N GLY A 174 -27.01 -17.74 -4.37
CA GLY A 174 -27.30 -17.67 -5.79
C GLY A 174 -28.63 -16.95 -6.02
N GLN A 175 -28.57 -15.74 -6.54
CA GLN A 175 -29.66 -15.18 -7.33
C GLN A 175 -29.16 -15.11 -8.76
N GLU A 176 -29.79 -15.93 -9.61
CA GLU A 176 -29.69 -15.86 -11.06
C GLU A 176 -29.77 -14.39 -11.50
N PHE A 177 -28.68 -13.88 -12.06
CA PHE A 177 -28.69 -12.62 -12.78
C PHE A 177 -29.50 -12.83 -14.07
N LYS A 178 -30.82 -12.66 -14.00
CA LYS A 178 -31.62 -12.35 -15.18
C LYS A 178 -31.23 -10.96 -15.65
N THR A 179 -30.33 -10.91 -16.63
CA THR A 179 -29.98 -9.70 -17.36
C THR A 179 -31.24 -9.05 -17.93
N GLY A 180 -31.44 -7.76 -17.67
CA GLY A 180 -32.63 -6.98 -18.04
C GLY A 180 -32.84 -6.75 -19.56
N TYR A 181 -32.23 -7.56 -20.42
CA TYR A 181 -32.45 -7.52 -21.87
C TYR A 181 -33.72 -8.28 -22.31
N ASP A 182 -34.27 -9.18 -21.48
CA ASP A 182 -35.46 -9.98 -21.85
C ASP A 182 -36.82 -9.30 -21.60
N ARG A 183 -36.88 -8.16 -20.88
CA ARG A 183 -38.18 -7.51 -20.57
C ARG A 183 -38.74 -6.62 -21.68
N ARG A 184 -38.02 -6.41 -22.79
CA ARG A 184 -38.49 -5.56 -23.90
C ARG A 184 -39.09 -6.30 -25.09
N ARG A 185 -39.07 -7.64 -25.12
CA ARG A 185 -39.63 -8.44 -26.23
C ARG A 185 -41.02 -9.03 -25.98
N SER A 186 -41.59 -8.86 -24.79
CA SER A 186 -42.91 -9.41 -24.43
C SER A 186 -44.02 -8.36 -24.31
N ARG A 187 -43.80 -7.18 -24.91
CA ARG A 187 -44.86 -6.21 -25.19
C ARG A 187 -44.77 -5.79 -26.65
N SER A 188 -45.25 -6.67 -27.52
CA SER A 188 -45.56 -6.42 -28.94
C SER A 188 -46.79 -7.24 -29.26
#